data_AF-A0A0S3UBC7-F1
#
_entry.id   AF-A0A0S3UBC7-F1
#
_cell.length_a   1.000
_cell.length_b   1.000
_cell.length_c   1.000
_cell.angle_alpha   90.00
_cell.angle_beta   90.00
_cell.angle_gamma   90.00
#
_symmetry.space_group_name_H-M   'P 1'
#
loop_
_entity.id
_entity.type
_entity.pdbx_description
1 polymer ?
#
loop_
_entity_poly.entity_id
_entity_poly.type
_entity_poly.pdbx_seq_one_letter_code
_entity_poly.pdbx_strand_id
1 'polypeptide(L)' 'MTKRTSPNDLQNWDDAQDLDHLVNDKRSHKRATPAKGRRRNRRYENRLLKSQLENDGLDED' A
#
# COMPACT_ATOMS: atom_id res chain seq x y z
N MET A 1 15.39 -11.11 1.35
CA MET A 1 14.26 -10.36 1.96
C MET A 1 13.44 -9.78 0.83
N THR A 2 12.13 -9.99 0.80
CA THR A 2 11.24 -9.43 -0.22
C THR A 2 11.18 -7.90 -0.10
N LYS A 3 11.05 -7.20 -1.24
CA LYS A 3 10.90 -5.74 -1.28
C LYS A 3 9.59 -5.37 -0.56
N ARG A 4 9.59 -4.24 0.17
CA ARG A 4 8.35 -3.69 0.75
C ARG A 4 7.59 -2.94 -0.33
N THR A 5 6.28 -2.79 -0.15
CA THR A 5 5.47 -1.88 -0.99
C THR A 5 6.03 -0.45 -0.96
N SER A 6 6.19 0.11 -2.15
CA SER A 6 6.59 1.48 -2.47
C SER A 6 5.37 2.28 -2.93
N PRO A 7 5.32 3.61 -2.72
CA PRO A 7 4.23 4.46 -3.23
C PRO A 7 4.03 4.35 -4.76
N ASN A 8 5.12 4.16 -5.49
CA ASN A 8 5.10 4.02 -6.95
C ASN A 8 4.80 2.58 -7.43
N ASP A 9 4.42 1.65 -6.55
CA ASP A 9 4.09 0.28 -6.98
C ASP A 9 2.69 0.20 -7.60
N LEU A 10 1.81 1.17 -7.35
CA LEU A 10 0.54 1.33 -8.07
C LEU A 10 0.82 2.08 -9.37
N GLN A 11 0.54 1.45 -10.53
CA GLN A 11 0.89 2.01 -11.84
C GLN A 11 -0.33 2.63 -12.54
N ASN A 12 -1.52 2.10 -12.28
CA ASN A 12 -2.77 2.58 -12.85
C ASN A 12 -3.94 2.36 -11.85
N TRP A 13 -5.12 2.89 -12.19
CA TRP A 13 -6.33 2.73 -11.38
C TRP A 13 -6.97 1.34 -11.46
N ASP A 14 -6.68 0.55 -12.50
CA ASP A 14 -7.20 -0.82 -12.62
C ASP A 14 -6.61 -1.71 -11.52
N ASP A 15 -5.34 -1.49 -11.16
CA ASP A 15 -4.65 -2.15 -10.04
C ASP A 15 -5.30 -1.84 -8.67
N ALA A 16 -6.12 -0.78 -8.57
CA ALA A 16 -6.71 -0.37 -7.30
C ALA A 16 -7.74 -1.37 -6.75
N GLN A 17 -8.32 -2.21 -7.61
CA GLN A 17 -9.27 -3.26 -7.21
C GLN A 17 -8.59 -4.38 -6.40
N ASP A 18 -7.30 -4.62 -6.67
CA ASP A 18 -6.51 -5.72 -6.08
C ASP A 18 -5.38 -5.18 -5.17
N LEU A 19 -5.64 -4.07 -4.47
CA LEU A 19 -4.67 -3.40 -3.59
C LEU A 19 -4.08 -4.32 -2.51
N ASP A 20 -4.85 -5.26 -2.00
CA ASP A 20 -4.42 -6.20 -0.97
C ASP A 20 -3.37 -7.19 -1.48
N HIS A 21 -3.45 -7.57 -2.76
CA HIS A 21 -2.48 -8.40 -3.46
C HIS A 21 -1.19 -7.65 -3.82
N LEU A 22 -1.29 -6.34 -4.05
CA LEU A 22 -0.13 -5.47 -4.31
C LEU A 22 0.69 -5.18 -3.03
N VAL A 23 0.06 -5.28 -1.86
CA VAL A 23 0.69 -4.93 -0.59
C VAL A 23 1.54 -6.06 -0.01
N ASN A 24 2.81 -5.74 0.24
CA ASN A 24 3.80 -6.62 0.84
C ASN A 24 4.50 -5.99 2.05
N ASP A 25 4.17 -6.52 3.23
CA ASP A 25 4.89 -6.23 4.46
C ASP A 25 6.07 -7.17 4.66
N LYS A 26 7.28 -6.73 4.27
CA LYS A 26 8.52 -7.50 4.48
C LYS A 26 8.84 -7.84 5.95
N ARG A 27 8.15 -7.19 6.91
CA ARG A 27 8.28 -7.44 8.35
C ARG A 27 7.09 -8.21 8.92
N SER A 28 6.25 -8.83 8.09
CA SER A 28 5.09 -9.63 8.52
C SER A 28 5.44 -10.61 9.64
N HIS A 29 6.53 -11.37 9.49
CA HIS A 29 7.07 -12.31 10.48
C HIS A 29 7.55 -11.68 11.80
N LYS A 30 7.84 -10.37 11.81
CA LYS A 30 8.24 -9.62 13.01
C LYS A 30 7.08 -8.85 13.64
N ARG A 31 5.86 -8.97 13.09
CA ARG A 31 4.69 -8.34 13.71
C ARG A 31 4.31 -9.11 14.95
N ALA A 32 4.17 -8.40 16.07
CA ALA A 32 3.78 -9.01 17.33
C ALA A 32 2.39 -9.68 17.28
N THR A 33 1.49 -9.22 16.41
CA THR A 33 0.16 -9.83 16.23
C THR A 33 -0.33 -9.72 14.79
N PRO A 34 -1.22 -10.63 14.34
CA PRO A 34 -1.88 -10.53 13.04
C PRO A 34 -2.63 -9.20 12.84
N ALA A 35 -3.26 -8.68 13.91
CA ALA A 35 -3.96 -7.40 13.85
C ALA A 35 -3.02 -6.21 13.55
N LYS A 36 -1.77 -6.24 14.05
CA LYS A 36 -0.75 -5.22 13.70
C LYS A 36 -0.29 -5.36 12.25
N GLY A 37 -0.27 -6.58 11.71
CA GLY A 37 -0.05 -6.84 10.28
C GLY A 37 -1.14 -6.21 9.42
N ARG A 38 -2.41 -6.52 9.69
CA ARG A 38 -3.57 -5.93 8.96
C ARG A 38 -3.57 -4.40 9.01
N ARG A 39 -3.33 -3.79 10.18
CA ARG A 39 -3.21 -2.32 10.29
C ARG A 39 -2.08 -1.74 9.44
N ARG A 40 -0.99 -2.49 9.27
CA ARG A 40 0.11 -2.07 8.41
C ARG A 40 -0.26 -2.16 6.94
N ASN A 41 -0.91 -3.26 6.52
CA ASN A 41 -1.32 -3.44 5.12
C ASN A 41 -2.25 -2.31 4.68
N ARG A 42 -3.28 -1.99 5.47
CA ARG A 42 -4.15 -0.83 5.22
C ARG A 42 -3.39 0.50 5.12
N ARG A 43 -2.31 0.69 5.90
CA ARG A 43 -1.48 1.89 5.77
C ARG A 43 -0.74 1.91 4.44
N TYR A 44 -0.31 0.75 3.93
CA TYR A 44 0.29 0.66 2.60
C TYR A 44 -0.74 0.93 1.50
N GLU A 45 -1.92 0.32 1.58
CA GLU A 45 -3.05 0.56 0.66
C GLU A 45 -3.38 2.06 0.57
N ASN A 46 -3.60 2.71 1.72
CA ASN A 46 -3.89 4.15 1.76
C ASN A 46 -2.74 5.00 1.18
N ARG A 47 -1.48 4.57 1.37
CA ARG A 47 -0.33 5.30 0.86
C ARG A 47 -0.17 5.15 -0.66
N LEU A 48 -0.52 3.99 -1.21
CA LEU A 48 -0.55 3.77 -2.66
C LEU A 48 -1.59 4.69 -3.30
N LEU A 49 -2.83 4.64 -2.79
CA LEU A 49 -3.93 5.48 -3.29
C LEU A 49 -3.62 6.97 -3.17
N LYS A 50 -3.10 7.42 -2.02
CA LYS A 50 -2.72 8.83 -1.83
C LYS A 50 -1.65 9.25 -2.83
N SER A 51 -0.62 8.44 -3.02
CA SER A 51 0.44 8.74 -3.99
C SER A 51 -0.09 8.83 -5.41
N GLN A 52 -1.06 8.00 -5.77
CA GLN A 52 -1.70 8.03 -7.09
C GLN A 52 -2.57 9.28 -7.27
N LEU A 53 -3.37 9.66 -6.26
CA LEU A 53 -4.13 10.91 -6.27
C LEU A 53 -3.22 12.14 -6.41
N GLU A 54 -2.10 12.17 -5.68
CA GLU A 54 -1.09 13.22 -5.78
C GLU A 54 -0.47 13.29 -7.18
N ASN A 55 -0.16 12.14 -7.79
CA ASN A 55 0.40 12.06 -9.14
C ASN A 55 -0.60 12.52 -10.22
N ASP A 56 -1.88 12.23 -10.03
CA ASP A 56 -2.95 12.58 -10.98
C ASP A 56 -3.43 14.03 -10.81
N GLY A 57 -2.90 14.78 -9.81
CA GLY A 57 -3.34 16.14 -9.51
C GLY A 57 -4.77 16.20 -8.94
N LEU A 58 -5.23 15.11 -8.34
CA LEU A 58 -6.58 14.98 -7.77
C LEU A 58 -6.62 15.23 -6.25
N ASP A 59 -5.46 15.44 -5.62
CA ASP A 59 -5.27 15.82 -4.21
C ASP A 59 -5.08 17.36 -4.13
N GLU A 60 -6.01 18.14 -4.67
CA GLU A 60 -6.06 19.62 -4.55
C GLU A 60 -6.95 20.02 -3.35
N ASP A 61 -6.39 20.78 -2.40
CA ASP A 61 -7.05 21.26 -1.17
C ASP A 61 -8.08 22.39 -1.40
#